data_AF-A0A519CIE4-F1
#
_entry.id   AF-A0A519CIE4-F1
#
_cell.length_a   1.000
_cell.length_b   1.000
_cell.length_c   1.000
_cell.angle_alpha   90.00
_cell.angle_beta   90.00
_cell.angle_gamma   90.00
#
_symmetry.space_group_name_H-M   'P 1'
#
loop_
_entity.id
_entity.type
_entity.pdbx_description
1 polymer ?
#
loop_
_entity_poly.entity_id
_entity_poly.type
_entity_poly.pdbx_seq_one_letter_code
_entity_poly.pdbx_strand_id
1 'polypeptide(L)'
;MSILIVGYDDDNEVVHGLEKDYPHMGQRRCNYDGWQQYFISQINDKLGKTINRYFTIEPIPYNGKTLAKIRVQSSPEPVFTKHDNTEGNFFVRIHGQTEKLNPQETQKWILGNFKK
;
A
#
# COMPACT_ATOMS: atom_id res chain seq x y z
N MET A 1 -12.36 2.00 5.66
CA MET A 1 -11.74 2.66 4.50
C MET A 1 -10.60 3.51 5.00
N SER A 2 -9.41 3.34 4.44
CA SER A 2 -8.20 4.05 4.86
C SER A 2 -7.62 4.82 3.67
N ILE A 3 -6.92 5.92 3.94
CA ILE A 3 -6.27 6.76 2.92
C ILE A 3 -4.78 6.84 3.26
N LEU A 4 -3.93 6.59 2.25
CA LEU A 4 -2.50 6.82 2.31
C LEU A 4 -2.13 7.88 1.28
N ILE A 5 -1.33 8.86 1.67
CA ILE A 5 -0.75 9.87 0.78
C ILE A 5 0.74 9.57 0.66
N VAL A 6 1.23 9.45 -0.57
CA VAL A 6 2.65 9.23 -0.87
C VAL A 6 3.24 10.49 -1.51
N GLY A 7 4.43 10.89 -1.05
CA GLY A 7 5.12 12.11 -1.47
C GLY A 7 4.94 13.29 -0.50
N TYR A 8 4.33 13.07 0.67
CA TYR A 8 4.20 14.03 1.77
C TYR A 8 4.95 13.50 2.99
N ASP A 9 5.71 14.38 3.64
CA ASP A 9 6.39 14.16 4.91
C ASP A 9 5.58 14.87 6.00
N ASP A 10 4.96 14.09 6.88
CA ASP A 10 4.12 14.58 7.98
C ASP A 10 4.93 15.08 9.18
N ASP A 11 6.16 14.57 9.38
CA ASP A 11 7.03 14.99 10.47
C ASP A 11 7.58 16.41 10.25
N ASN A 12 7.94 16.73 9.01
CA ASN A 12 8.52 18.02 8.63
C ASN A 12 7.53 18.97 7.95
N GLU A 13 6.29 18.53 7.71
CA GLU A 13 5.26 19.25 6.95
C GLU A 13 5.71 19.63 5.52
N VAL A 14 6.47 18.74 4.86
CA VAL A 14 7.07 18.99 3.55
C VAL A 14 6.42 18.16 2.44
N VAL A 15 6.07 18.81 1.34
CA VAL A 15 5.66 18.13 0.10
C VAL A 15 6.91 17.78 -0.72
N HIS A 16 7.30 16.51 -0.72
CA HIS A 16 8.39 16.02 -1.57
C HIS A 16 7.97 15.81 -3.02
N GLY A 17 6.75 15.30 -3.24
CA GLY A 17 6.28 14.83 -4.54
C GLY A 17 6.88 13.47 -4.92
N LEU A 18 6.44 12.92 -6.06
CA LEU A 18 6.91 11.64 -6.61
C LEU A 18 8.01 11.84 -7.66
N GLU A 19 8.34 13.07 -8.03
CA GLU A 19 9.23 13.39 -9.15
C GLU A 19 10.64 12.81 -8.98
N LYS A 20 11.11 12.69 -7.72
CA LYS A 20 12.40 12.08 -7.40
C LYS A 20 12.43 10.56 -7.65
N ASP A 21 11.27 9.92 -7.68
CA ASP A 21 11.15 8.47 -7.87
C ASP A 21 11.16 8.10 -9.36
N TYR A 22 10.65 8.98 -10.24
CA TYR A 22 10.47 8.70 -11.66
C TYR A 22 11.73 8.19 -12.38
N PRO A 23 12.95 8.72 -12.13
CA PRO A 23 14.15 8.20 -12.77
C PRO A 23 14.43 6.71 -12.49
N HIS A 24 13.91 6.17 -11.38
CA HIS A 24 14.09 4.77 -10.98
C HIS A 24 13.14 3.80 -11.71
N MET A 25 12.14 4.33 -12.45
CA MET A 25 11.14 3.53 -13.19
C MET A 25 11.62 3.10 -14.59
N GLY A 26 12.86 3.47 -14.95
CA GLY A 26 13.47 3.21 -16.26
C GLY A 26 13.19 4.32 -17.28
N GLN A 27 14.13 4.48 -18.24
CA GLN A 27 14.16 5.63 -19.16
C GLN A 27 12.87 5.88 -19.95
N ARG A 28 12.09 4.83 -20.24
CA ARG A 28 10.85 4.94 -21.03
C ARG A 28 9.59 5.26 -20.21
N ARG A 29 9.67 5.23 -18.88
CA ARG A 29 8.53 5.38 -17.96
C ARG A 29 8.84 6.33 -16.80
N CYS A 30 9.58 7.40 -17.09
CA CYS A 30 9.96 8.43 -16.12
C CYS A 30 8.78 9.41 -15.87
N ASN A 31 7.66 8.88 -15.40
CA ASN A 31 6.44 9.65 -15.13
C ASN A 31 5.56 8.92 -14.09
N TYR A 32 4.43 9.55 -13.74
CA TYR A 32 3.46 9.02 -12.80
C TYR A 32 2.94 7.62 -13.20
N ASP A 33 2.65 7.37 -14.48
CA ASP A 33 2.18 6.06 -14.94
C ASP A 33 3.21 4.96 -14.69
N GLY A 34 4.49 5.26 -14.91
CA GLY A 34 5.60 4.37 -14.60
C GLY A 34 5.69 4.04 -13.12
N TRP A 35 5.60 5.07 -12.26
CA TRP A 35 5.56 4.90 -10.82
C TRP A 35 4.36 4.07 -10.36
N GLN A 36 3.17 4.33 -10.89
CA GLN A 36 1.95 3.60 -10.55
C GLN A 36 2.06 2.13 -10.96
N GLN A 37 2.56 1.85 -12.16
CA GLN A 37 2.79 0.47 -12.63
C GLN A 37 3.79 -0.27 -11.74
N TYR A 38 4.89 0.39 -11.37
CA TYR A 38 5.87 -0.18 -10.45
C TYR A 38 5.24 -0.48 -9.09
N PHE A 39 4.50 0.47 -8.51
CA PHE A 39 3.82 0.26 -7.23
C PHE A 39 2.86 -0.95 -7.29
N ILE A 40 2.02 -1.03 -8.32
CA ILE A 40 1.11 -2.17 -8.53
C ILE A 40 1.89 -3.49 -8.68
N SER A 41 3.04 -3.47 -9.37
CA SER A 41 3.90 -4.67 -9.47
C SER A 41 4.38 -5.16 -8.11
N GLN A 42 4.76 -4.25 -7.22
CA GLN A 42 5.22 -4.59 -5.86
C GLN A 42 4.08 -5.15 -5.00
N ILE A 43 2.89 -4.57 -5.13
CA ILE A 43 1.67 -5.09 -4.50
C ILE A 43 1.35 -6.50 -5.00
N ASN A 44 1.40 -6.72 -6.31
CA ASN A 44 1.13 -8.03 -6.90
C ASN A 44 2.11 -9.11 -6.45
N ASP A 45 3.39 -8.76 -6.33
CA ASP A 45 4.43 -9.68 -5.85
C ASP A 45 4.23 -10.07 -4.38
N LYS A 46 3.83 -9.10 -3.54
CA LYS A 46 3.73 -9.32 -2.09
C LYS A 46 2.37 -9.86 -1.62
N LEU A 47 1.28 -9.41 -2.24
CA LEU A 47 -0.10 -9.65 -1.80
C LEU A 47 -0.96 -10.41 -2.82
N GLY A 48 -0.44 -10.61 -4.04
CA GLY A 48 -1.18 -11.23 -5.13
C GLY A 48 -2.06 -10.25 -5.92
N LYS A 49 -2.49 -10.68 -7.11
CA LYS A 49 -3.19 -9.83 -8.08
C LYS A 49 -4.67 -9.58 -7.75
N THR A 50 -5.29 -10.45 -6.95
CA THR A 50 -6.72 -10.36 -6.63
C THR A 50 -7.05 -9.10 -5.81
N ILE A 51 -6.06 -8.55 -5.11
CA ILE A 51 -6.23 -7.43 -4.17
C ILE A 51 -6.44 -6.08 -4.86
N ASN A 52 -6.06 -5.94 -6.14
CA ASN A 52 -6.17 -4.67 -6.88
C ASN A 52 -7.57 -4.07 -6.91
N ARG A 53 -8.62 -4.87 -6.71
CA ARG A 53 -10.01 -4.39 -6.61
C ARG A 53 -10.33 -3.64 -5.30
N TYR A 54 -9.47 -3.77 -4.29
CA TYR A 54 -9.67 -3.19 -2.96
C TYR A 54 -8.87 -1.90 -2.76
N PHE A 55 -8.19 -1.38 -3.78
CA PHE A 55 -7.61 -0.05 -3.70
C PHE A 55 -7.68 0.71 -5.02
N THR A 56 -7.63 2.03 -4.91
CA THR A 56 -7.44 2.93 -6.06
C THR A 56 -6.24 3.83 -5.80
N ILE A 57 -5.53 4.23 -6.86
CA ILE A 57 -4.41 5.17 -6.83
C ILE A 57 -4.77 6.34 -7.72
N GLU A 58 -4.77 7.55 -7.16
CA GLU A 58 -5.17 8.78 -7.84
C GLU A 58 -4.02 9.81 -7.73
N PRO A 59 -3.61 10.49 -8.81
CA PRO A 59 -2.65 11.57 -8.71
C PRO A 59 -3.30 12.81 -8.06
N ILE A 60 -2.57 13.47 -7.16
CA ILE A 60 -2.94 14.79 -6.64
C ILE A 60 -1.86 15.79 -7.09
N PRO A 61 -2.17 16.75 -7.98
CA PRO A 61 -1.29 17.87 -8.24
C PRO A 61 -1.32 18.85 -7.07
N TYR A 62 -0.14 19.24 -6.56
CA TYR A 62 -0.01 20.20 -5.47
C TYR A 62 1.30 20.97 -5.59
N ASN A 63 1.24 22.31 -5.66
CA ASN A 63 2.41 23.20 -5.77
C ASN A 63 3.45 22.79 -6.83
N GLY A 64 2.97 22.40 -8.02
CA GLY A 64 3.84 21.97 -9.13
C GLY A 64 4.45 20.57 -8.97
N LYS A 65 4.02 19.82 -7.95
CA LYS A 65 4.41 18.43 -7.70
C LYS A 65 3.21 17.50 -7.79
N THR A 66 3.49 16.21 -7.87
CA THR A 66 2.52 15.13 -7.94
C THR A 66 2.63 14.25 -6.71
N LEU A 67 1.53 14.07 -5.99
CA LEU A 67 1.38 13.10 -4.91
C LEU A 67 0.53 11.92 -5.38
N ALA A 68 0.64 10.77 -4.71
CA ALA A 68 -0.31 9.66 -4.91
C ALA A 68 -1.24 9.54 -3.72
N LYS A 69 -2.55 9.52 -4.00
CA LYS A 69 -3.58 9.17 -3.05
C LYS A 69 -3.98 7.72 -3.26
N ILE A 70 -3.77 6.91 -2.24
CA ILE A 70 -4.14 5.50 -2.25
C ILE A 70 -5.32 5.32 -1.30
N ARG A 71 -6.48 4.95 -1.86
CA ARG A 71 -7.67 4.62 -1.07
C ARG A 71 -7.75 3.12 -0.93
N VAL A 72 -7.81 2.61 0.29
CA VAL A 72 -7.86 1.17 0.58
C VAL A 72 -9.19 0.82 1.23
N GLN A 73 -9.88 -0.15 0.63
CA GLN A 73 -11.10 -0.76 1.13
C GLN A 73 -10.76 -2.04 1.90
N SER A 74 -11.63 -2.40 2.86
CA SER A 74 -11.49 -3.67 3.56
C SER A 74 -11.73 -4.82 2.59
N SER A 75 -10.82 -5.81 2.58
CA SER A 75 -11.04 -7.07 1.89
C SER A 75 -12.11 -7.89 2.63
N PRO A 76 -13.00 -8.62 1.92
CA PRO A 76 -13.92 -9.58 2.53
C PRO A 76 -13.20 -10.82 3.07
N GLU A 77 -11.96 -11.06 2.63
CA GLU A 77 -11.14 -12.20 3.03
C GLU A 77 -9.81 -11.74 3.66
N PRO A 78 -9.22 -12.53 4.57
CA PRO A 78 -7.89 -12.26 5.11
C PRO A 78 -6.83 -12.16 3.99
N VAL A 79 -5.96 -11.15 4.08
CA VAL A 79 -4.87 -10.96 3.12
C VAL A 79 -3.54 -11.24 3.81
N PHE A 80 -2.80 -12.23 3.33
CA PHE A 80 -1.47 -12.57 3.79
C PHE A 80 -0.43 -11.98 2.84
N THR A 81 0.73 -11.59 3.38
CA THR A 81 1.84 -11.02 2.61
C THR A 81 3.07 -11.90 2.65
N LYS A 82 3.83 -11.86 1.56
CA LYS A 82 5.24 -12.26 1.56
C LYS A 82 6.07 -11.13 2.19
N HIS A 83 6.83 -11.45 3.24
CA HIS A 83 7.72 -10.50 3.94
C HIS A 83 8.97 -11.26 4.41
N ASP A 84 10.16 -10.68 4.23
CA ASP A 84 11.46 -11.30 4.55
C ASP A 84 11.62 -12.72 3.99
N ASN A 85 11.29 -12.90 2.71
CA ASN A 85 11.27 -14.20 2.02
C ASN A 85 10.36 -15.28 2.65
N THR A 86 9.53 -14.91 3.62
CA THR A 86 8.58 -15.80 4.28
C THR A 86 7.17 -15.49 3.80
N GLU A 87 6.42 -16.52 3.42
CA GLU A 87 5.01 -16.41 3.05
C GLU A 87 4.10 -16.50 4.29
N GLY A 88 2.84 -16.10 4.15
CA GLY A 88 1.85 -16.27 5.21
C GLY A 88 1.97 -15.28 6.38
N ASN A 89 2.71 -14.18 6.23
CA ASN A 89 2.72 -13.13 7.26
C ASN A 89 1.38 -12.39 7.27
N PHE A 90 0.85 -12.12 8.46
CA PHE A 90 -0.40 -11.38 8.63
C PHE A 90 -0.16 -10.12 9.44
N PHE A 91 -0.45 -8.97 8.83
CA PHE A 91 -0.28 -7.66 9.44
C PHE A 91 -1.62 -6.95 9.55
N VAL A 92 -1.81 -6.22 10.65
CA VAL A 92 -2.99 -5.40 10.90
C VAL A 92 -2.57 -4.02 11.36
N ARG A 93 -3.40 -3.01 11.09
CA ARG A 93 -3.20 -1.66 11.63
C ARG A 93 -4.08 -1.48 12.86
N ILE A 94 -3.46 -1.31 14.03
CA ILE A 94 -4.15 -1.11 15.31
C ILE A 94 -3.61 0.19 15.93
N HIS A 95 -4.51 1.10 16.34
CA HIS A 95 -4.16 2.39 16.96
C HIS A 95 -3.08 3.21 16.23
N GLY A 96 -3.04 3.14 14.90
CA GLY A 96 -2.07 3.85 14.07
C GLY A 96 -0.75 3.12 13.83
N GLN A 97 -0.52 1.97 14.47
CA GLN A 97 0.68 1.15 14.28
C GLN A 97 0.40 -0.08 13.43
N THR A 98 1.42 -0.56 12.73
CA THR A 98 1.37 -1.80 11.95
C THR A 98 1.92 -2.93 12.81
N GLU A 99 1.08 -3.91 13.13
CA GLU A 99 1.41 -5.04 13.99
C GLU A 99 1.45 -6.34 13.19
N LYS A 100 2.48 -7.16 13.41
CA LYS A 100 2.55 -8.53 12.89
C LYS A 100 1.92 -9.48 13.90
N LEU A 101 0.80 -10.10 13.55
CA LEU A 101 0.14 -11.05 14.45
C LEU A 101 0.84 -12.42 14.41
N ASN A 102 0.94 -13.05 15.56
CA ASN A 102 1.36 -14.46 15.64
C ASN A 102 0.23 -15.40 15.13
N PRO A 103 0.48 -16.71 14.97
CA PRO A 103 -0.54 -17.63 14.45
C PRO A 103 -1.84 -17.68 15.27
N GLN A 104 -1.75 -17.64 16.61
CA GLN A 104 -2.92 -17.69 17.48
C GLN A 104 -3.75 -16.40 17.40
N GLU A 105 -3.08 -15.24 17.38
CA GLU A 105 -3.71 -13.93 17.21
C GLU A 105 -4.34 -13.80 15.83
N THR A 106 -3.66 -14.26 14.79
CA THR A 106 -4.16 -14.28 13.41
C THR A 106 -5.46 -15.07 13.33
N GLN A 107 -5.49 -16.28 13.90
CA GLN A 107 -6.71 -17.10 13.91
C GLN A 107 -7.87 -16.38 14.61
N LYS A 108 -7.63 -15.81 15.80
CA LYS A 108 -8.64 -15.04 16.54
C LYS A 108 -9.13 -13.83 15.75
N TRP A 109 -8.21 -13.09 15.14
CA TRP A 109 -8.52 -11.92 14.33
C TRP A 109 -9.41 -12.29 13.15
N ILE A 110 -9.04 -13.34 12.41
CA ILE A 110 -9.80 -13.81 11.25
C ILE A 110 -11.23 -14.19 11.63
N LEU A 111 -11.38 -14.98 12.71
CA LEU A 111 -12.69 -15.39 13.21
C LEU A 111 -13.58 -14.21 13.63
N GLY A 112 -12.99 -13.16 14.21
CA GLY A 112 -13.75 -12.00 14.68
C GLY A 112 -14.09 -10.96 13.61
N ASN A 113 -13.33 -10.92 12.50
CA ASN A 113 -13.42 -9.81 11.53
C ASN A 113 -13.90 -10.20 10.13
N PHE A 114 -13.80 -11.48 9.73
CA PHE A 114 -14.10 -11.90 8.36
C PHE A 114 -15.19 -12.98 8.27
N LYS A 115 -15.47 -13.71 9.35
CA LYS A 115 -16.60 -14.66 9.34
C LYS A 115 -17.94 -13.91 9.46
N LYS A 116 -18.82 -14.15 8.49
CA LYS A 116 -20.27 -14.10 8.65
C LYS A 116 -20.79 -15.53 8.64
#